data_AF-A0A9P8E0Q4-F1
#
_entry.id   AF-A0A9P8E0Q4-F1
#
_cell.length_a   1.000
_cell.length_b   1.000
_cell.length_c   1.000
_cell.angle_alpha   90.00
_cell.angle_beta   90.00
_cell.angle_gamma   90.00
#
_symmetry.space_group_name_H-M   'P 1'
#
loop_
_entity.id
_entity.type
_entity.pdbx_description
1 polymer ?
#
loop_
_entity_poly.entity_id
_entity_poly.type
_entity_poly.pdbx_seq_one_letter_code
_entity_poly.pdbx_strand_id
1 'polypeptide(L)'
;MCNVLPSTDHRVQTLLPNLPPLLASKLGSPNTNMATSNTLKDFKIPKMPDSMFYITDFINDKEEADLLNAIPSNRWIQLQHRRLQTHPSSLSKSNTLLEAPLPPWLVDPIISKFKLLGLFSDSPHHSPNHVLINEYNPNEGIMPHEDGAAYYPIVATVSLSSALCLDIYEKNQDEDQAPVGSSPKWRVLQEPRSLLVTCGSAYTDTLHGISEVEIDENLEPDTVANWTLLGDNKVFIDNGGKNVRTTRISLTYRDVLKVSKIGARILGRPRG
;
A
#
# COMPACT_ATOMS: atom_id res chain seq x y z
N MET A 1 8.63 -50.92 -0.34
CA MET A 1 7.21 -50.72 -0.68
C MET A 1 6.46 -50.42 0.61
N CYS A 2 6.05 -49.17 0.79
CA CYS A 2 4.93 -48.73 1.63
C CYS A 2 4.80 -47.22 1.40
N ASN A 3 3.84 -46.85 0.57
CA ASN A 3 3.44 -45.47 0.32
C ASN A 3 2.72 -44.92 1.55
N VAL A 4 3.13 -43.74 2.03
CA VAL A 4 2.30 -42.88 2.87
C VAL A 4 2.22 -41.53 2.15
N LEU A 5 1.05 -41.25 1.57
CA LEU A 5 0.72 -39.94 0.99
C LEU A 5 0.59 -38.92 2.12
N PRO A 6 1.15 -37.70 2.00
CA PRO A 6 0.80 -36.62 2.91
C PRO A 6 -0.61 -36.13 2.59
N SER A 7 -1.44 -36.07 3.63
CA SER A 7 -2.75 -35.45 3.66
C SER A 7 -2.73 -34.05 3.04
N THR A 8 -3.63 -33.82 2.08
CA THR A 8 -3.97 -32.48 1.58
C THR A 8 -4.50 -31.63 2.75
N ASP A 9 -3.81 -30.53 3.05
CA ASP A 9 -4.22 -29.58 4.07
C ASP A 9 -5.49 -28.85 3.61
N HIS A 10 -6.63 -29.15 4.25
CA HIS A 10 -7.94 -28.55 3.98
C HIS A 10 -7.98 -27.02 4.19
N ARG A 11 -6.91 -26.38 4.70
CA ARG A 11 -6.84 -24.92 4.89
C ARG A 11 -6.61 -24.11 3.62
N VAL A 12 -6.10 -24.69 2.53
CA VAL A 12 -5.82 -23.94 1.29
C VAL A 12 -7.10 -23.64 0.51
N GLN A 13 -8.12 -24.50 0.62
CA GLN A 13 -9.38 -24.35 -0.13
C GLN A 13 -10.31 -23.24 0.41
N THR A 14 -10.07 -22.73 1.61
CA THR A 14 -10.92 -21.70 2.23
C THR A 14 -10.45 -20.26 1.98
N LEU A 15 -9.29 -20.05 1.34
CA LEU A 15 -8.71 -18.72 1.08
C LEU A 15 -8.91 -18.20 -0.35
N LEU A 16 -9.37 -19.06 -1.27
CA LEU A 16 -9.53 -18.73 -2.69
C LEU A 16 -10.71 -17.81 -3.08
N PRO A 17 -11.87 -17.76 -2.38
CA PRO A 17 -13.05 -17.07 -2.93
C PRO A 17 -12.97 -15.52 -2.90
N ASN A 18 -11.96 -14.93 -2.24
CA ASN A 18 -11.85 -13.47 -2.06
C ASN A 18 -10.56 -12.86 -2.65
N LEU A 19 -9.84 -13.63 -3.47
CA LEU A 19 -8.69 -13.10 -4.20
C LEU A 19 -9.18 -12.23 -5.39
N PRO A 20 -8.49 -11.12 -5.70
CA PRO A 20 -8.71 -10.38 -6.94
C PRO A 20 -8.76 -11.33 -8.15
N PRO A 21 -9.63 -11.13 -9.15
CA PRO A 21 -9.72 -12.03 -10.31
C PRO A 21 -8.37 -12.31 -10.99
N LEU A 22 -7.50 -11.30 -11.03
CA LEU A 22 -6.12 -11.39 -11.53
C LEU A 22 -5.19 -12.24 -10.65
N LEU A 23 -5.36 -12.23 -9.32
CA LEU A 23 -4.62 -13.12 -8.41
C LEU A 23 -5.21 -14.55 -8.42
N ALA A 24 -6.54 -14.67 -8.43
CA ALA A 24 -7.23 -15.95 -8.41
C ALA A 24 -6.93 -16.79 -9.65
N SER A 25 -6.93 -16.16 -10.84
CA SER A 25 -6.58 -16.83 -12.11
C SER A 25 -5.14 -17.34 -12.16
N LYS A 26 -4.21 -16.69 -11.45
CA LYS A 26 -2.77 -17.05 -11.44
C LYS A 26 -2.40 -18.04 -10.34
N LEU A 27 -3.10 -18.04 -9.21
CA LEU A 27 -2.87 -18.97 -8.09
C LEU A 27 -3.58 -20.32 -8.25
N GLY A 28 -4.47 -20.48 -9.24
CA GLY A 28 -5.21 -21.72 -9.50
C GLY A 28 -4.43 -22.88 -10.14
N SER A 29 -3.11 -22.79 -10.31
CA SER A 29 -2.28 -23.87 -10.89
C SER A 29 -1.68 -24.81 -9.82
N PRO A 30 -1.63 -26.15 -10.01
CA PRO A 30 -1.46 -27.11 -8.90
C PRO A 30 -0.08 -27.21 -8.23
N ASN A 31 0.89 -26.33 -8.52
CA ASN A 31 2.26 -26.40 -7.98
C ASN A 31 2.54 -25.23 -7.02
N THR A 32 2.08 -25.33 -5.77
CA THR A 32 1.97 -24.19 -4.84
C THR A 32 3.18 -23.85 -3.97
N ASN A 33 4.33 -24.52 -4.11
CA ASN A 33 5.53 -24.15 -3.32
C ASN A 33 6.59 -23.34 -4.09
N MET A 34 6.41 -23.12 -5.40
CA MET A 34 7.32 -22.33 -6.25
C MET A 34 6.64 -21.10 -6.89
N ALA A 35 5.34 -20.92 -6.67
CA ALA A 35 4.50 -19.98 -7.42
C ALA A 35 4.42 -18.55 -6.85
N THR A 36 4.79 -18.32 -5.58
CA THR A 36 4.56 -17.02 -4.91
C THR A 36 5.54 -15.91 -5.32
N SER A 37 6.81 -16.23 -5.60
CA SER A 37 7.83 -15.26 -6.05
C SER A 37 7.64 -14.79 -7.50
N ASN A 38 6.90 -15.55 -8.33
CA ASN A 38 6.62 -15.17 -9.71
C ASN A 38 5.39 -14.26 -9.86
N THR A 39 4.48 -14.23 -8.89
CA THR A 39 3.20 -13.51 -9.02
C THR A 39 3.36 -12.00 -9.08
N LEU A 40 4.29 -11.41 -8.30
CA LEU A 40 4.43 -9.95 -8.24
C LEU A 40 5.05 -9.36 -9.52
N LYS A 41 5.88 -10.13 -10.23
CA LYS A 41 6.57 -9.68 -11.46
C LYS A 41 5.60 -9.27 -12.55
N ASP A 42 4.44 -9.92 -12.61
CA ASP A 42 3.40 -9.61 -13.59
C ASP A 42 2.70 -8.26 -13.35
N PHE A 43 2.88 -7.69 -12.15
CA PHE A 43 2.31 -6.42 -11.73
C PHE A 43 3.34 -5.29 -11.73
N LYS A 44 4.53 -5.54 -12.29
CA LYS A 44 5.60 -4.55 -12.38
C LYS A 44 5.15 -3.37 -13.23
N ILE A 45 5.33 -2.15 -12.73
CA ILE A 45 5.00 -0.94 -13.49
C ILE A 45 6.03 -0.76 -14.62
N PRO A 46 5.61 -0.66 -15.89
CA PRO A 46 6.54 -0.43 -17.00
C PRO A 46 7.30 0.90 -16.87
N LYS A 47 8.55 0.93 -17.38
CA LYS A 47 9.38 2.15 -17.51
C LYS A 47 9.69 2.87 -16.18
N MET A 48 9.50 2.21 -15.04
CA MET A 48 9.83 2.66 -13.69
C MET A 48 10.90 1.75 -13.06
N PRO A 49 11.50 2.12 -11.90
CA PRO A 49 12.41 1.21 -11.20
C PRO A 49 11.82 -0.19 -11.01
N ASP A 50 12.66 -1.22 -11.11
CA ASP A 50 12.29 -2.65 -11.12
C ASP A 50 11.66 -3.19 -9.82
N SER A 51 11.28 -2.28 -8.93
CA SER A 51 10.88 -2.49 -7.55
C SER A 51 9.61 -1.70 -7.17
N MET A 52 8.84 -1.24 -8.16
CA MET A 52 7.44 -0.78 -8.00
C MET A 52 6.45 -1.69 -8.73
N PHE A 53 5.35 -2.01 -8.04
CA PHE A 53 4.31 -2.91 -8.54
C PHE A 53 2.92 -2.34 -8.27
N TYR A 54 2.00 -2.52 -9.23
CA TYR A 54 0.64 -2.03 -9.14
C TYR A 54 -0.37 -3.13 -9.43
N ILE A 55 -1.32 -3.32 -8.51
CA ILE A 55 -2.41 -4.29 -8.62
C ILE A 55 -3.73 -3.53 -8.51
N THR A 56 -4.49 -3.47 -9.60
CA THR A 56 -5.87 -2.98 -9.59
C THR A 56 -6.82 -4.00 -8.95
N ASP A 57 -7.97 -3.56 -8.46
CA ASP A 57 -9.00 -4.38 -7.79
C ASP A 57 -8.43 -5.35 -6.72
N PHE A 58 -7.43 -4.88 -5.95
CA PHE A 58 -6.77 -5.66 -4.91
C PHE A 58 -7.72 -6.07 -3.78
N ILE A 59 -8.71 -5.22 -3.50
CA ILE A 59 -9.85 -5.54 -2.65
C ILE A 59 -11.16 -5.42 -3.44
N ASN A 60 -12.22 -6.09 -2.99
CA ASN A 60 -13.54 -5.93 -3.58
C ASN A 60 -14.32 -4.78 -2.90
N ASP A 61 -15.47 -4.41 -3.48
CA ASP A 61 -16.31 -3.32 -2.98
C ASP A 61 -16.78 -3.52 -1.54
N LYS A 62 -17.05 -4.77 -1.14
CA LYS A 62 -17.48 -5.08 0.23
C LYS A 62 -16.35 -4.85 1.23
N GLU A 63 -15.15 -5.32 0.90
CA GLU A 63 -13.95 -5.13 1.73
C GLU A 63 -13.62 -3.64 1.86
N GLU A 64 -13.75 -2.86 0.77
CA GLU A 64 -13.59 -1.40 0.82
C GLU A 64 -14.63 -0.75 1.74
N ALA A 65 -15.91 -1.10 1.60
CA ALA A 65 -16.97 -0.56 2.46
C ALA A 65 -16.76 -0.91 3.93
N ASP A 66 -16.36 -2.14 4.24
CA ASP A 66 -16.05 -2.58 5.60
C ASP A 66 -14.87 -1.79 6.19
N LEU A 67 -13.80 -1.58 5.42
CA LEU A 67 -12.63 -0.80 5.82
C LEU A 67 -13.00 0.66 6.09
N LEU A 68 -13.73 1.30 5.18
CA LEU A 68 -14.17 2.69 5.33
C LEU A 68 -15.04 2.88 6.58
N ASN A 69 -15.96 1.95 6.84
CA ASN A 69 -16.82 1.98 8.03
C ASN A 69 -16.06 1.74 9.34
N ALA A 70 -14.96 0.99 9.30
CA ALA A 70 -14.15 0.66 10.47
C ALA A 70 -13.20 1.80 10.89
N ILE A 71 -12.93 2.78 10.01
CA ILE A 71 -12.06 3.91 10.33
C ILE A 71 -12.73 4.80 11.39
N PRO A 72 -12.11 4.96 12.58
CA PRO A 72 -12.71 5.71 13.66
C PRO A 72 -12.67 7.22 13.38
N SER A 73 -13.83 7.87 13.33
CA SER A 73 -13.97 9.30 13.02
C SER A 73 -13.33 10.25 14.03
N ASN A 74 -13.01 9.78 15.24
CA ASN A 74 -12.49 10.59 16.35
C ASN A 74 -10.97 10.50 16.56
N ARG A 75 -10.22 9.82 15.67
CA ARG A 75 -8.76 9.62 15.79
C ARG A 75 -7.93 10.43 14.79
N TRP A 76 -8.57 11.29 13.99
CA TRP A 76 -7.89 12.11 13.00
C TRP A 76 -7.02 13.18 13.64
N ILE A 77 -5.78 13.27 13.15
CA ILE A 77 -4.86 14.37 13.41
C ILE A 77 -4.85 15.25 12.15
N GLN A 78 -5.27 16.50 12.27
CA GLN A 78 -5.19 17.47 11.18
C GLN A 78 -3.73 17.89 10.98
N LEU A 79 -3.24 17.73 9.76
CA LEU A 79 -1.96 18.27 9.30
C LEU A 79 -2.25 19.48 8.40
N GLN A 80 -1.21 20.13 7.86
CA GLN A 80 -1.37 21.37 7.09
C GLN A 80 -2.33 21.23 5.89
N HIS A 81 -2.21 20.15 5.11
CA HIS A 81 -2.94 19.95 3.85
C HIS A 81 -3.60 18.58 3.72
N ARG A 82 -3.81 17.88 4.85
CA ARG A 82 -4.46 16.55 4.92
C ARG A 82 -4.76 16.19 6.37
N ARG A 83 -5.44 15.07 6.59
CA ARG A 83 -5.51 14.44 7.92
C ARG A 83 -4.97 13.02 7.94
N LEU A 84 -4.48 12.61 9.10
CA LEU A 84 -3.77 11.35 9.32
C LEU A 84 -4.32 10.60 10.54
N GLN A 85 -4.38 9.27 10.47
CA GLN A 85 -4.37 8.40 11.65
C GLN A 85 -3.14 7.49 11.64
N THR A 86 -2.64 7.19 12.83
CA THR A 86 -1.52 6.28 13.01
C THR A 86 -1.93 5.09 13.86
N HIS A 87 -1.64 3.88 13.36
CA HIS A 87 -1.94 2.61 14.01
C HIS A 87 -0.69 1.72 14.10
N PRO A 88 -0.43 1.06 15.25
CA PRO A 88 -1.19 1.17 16.48
C PRO A 88 -0.97 2.52 17.21
N SER A 89 0.19 3.15 17.01
CA SER A 89 0.57 4.42 17.64
C SER A 89 1.66 5.12 16.83
N SER A 90 1.77 6.45 16.97
CA SER A 90 2.88 7.20 16.37
C SER A 90 4.24 6.71 16.87
N LEU A 91 5.25 6.80 16.01
CA LEU A 91 6.64 6.54 16.40
C LEU A 91 7.12 7.59 17.41
N SER A 92 7.99 7.16 18.34
CA SER A 92 8.71 8.10 19.19
C SER A 92 9.69 8.96 18.37
N LYS A 93 10.22 10.03 18.98
CA LYS A 93 11.29 10.87 18.38
C LYS A 93 12.55 10.10 17.96
N SER A 94 12.73 8.88 18.47
CA SER A 94 13.86 7.99 18.13
C SER A 94 13.46 6.87 17.17
N ASN A 95 12.42 7.09 16.35
CA ASN A 95 11.90 6.15 15.36
C ASN A 95 11.59 4.76 15.94
N THR A 96 11.10 4.72 17.17
CA THR A 96 10.75 3.48 17.86
C THR A 96 9.23 3.37 17.96
N LEU A 97 8.68 2.24 17.49
CA LEU A 97 7.28 1.88 17.66
C LEU A 97 7.05 1.26 19.04
N LEU A 98 5.96 1.65 19.70
CA LEU A 98 5.49 0.94 20.89
C LEU A 98 4.74 -0.33 20.46
N GLU A 99 5.18 -1.49 20.96
CA GLU A 99 4.56 -2.77 20.60
C GLU A 99 3.09 -2.80 21.03
N ALA A 100 2.22 -2.96 20.05
CA ALA A 100 0.78 -3.16 20.22
C ALA A 100 0.22 -3.83 18.94
N PRO A 101 -0.85 -4.62 19.04
CA PRO A 101 -1.47 -5.23 17.88
C PRO A 101 -2.13 -4.16 17.00
N LEU A 102 -2.10 -4.38 15.68
CA LEU A 102 -2.96 -3.64 14.76
C LEU A 102 -4.43 -4.02 15.01
N PRO A 103 -5.39 -3.08 14.85
CA PRO A 103 -6.80 -3.39 14.83
C PRO A 103 -7.13 -4.53 13.85
N PRO A 104 -8.01 -5.50 14.19
CA PRO A 104 -8.29 -6.65 13.34
C PRO A 104 -8.72 -6.32 11.91
N TRP A 105 -9.46 -5.22 11.71
CA TRP A 105 -9.89 -4.75 10.38
C TRP A 105 -8.75 -4.18 9.52
N LEU A 106 -7.61 -3.81 10.12
CA LEU A 106 -6.37 -3.51 9.39
C LEU A 106 -5.54 -4.78 9.13
N VAL A 107 -5.84 -5.88 9.80
CA VAL A 107 -5.14 -7.16 9.60
C VAL A 107 -5.80 -7.94 8.47
N ASP A 108 -7.08 -8.25 8.62
CA ASP A 108 -7.83 -9.01 7.63
C ASP A 108 -8.88 -8.12 6.94
N PRO A 109 -8.94 -8.14 5.59
CA PRO A 109 -8.30 -9.12 4.67
C PRO A 109 -6.90 -8.73 4.19
N ILE A 110 -6.42 -7.52 4.48
CA ILE A 110 -5.27 -6.91 3.78
C ILE A 110 -3.96 -7.66 3.99
N ILE A 111 -3.55 -7.90 5.23
CA ILE A 111 -2.30 -8.59 5.56
C ILE A 111 -2.36 -10.06 5.11
N SER A 112 -3.53 -10.69 5.17
CA SER A 112 -3.71 -12.03 4.60
C SER A 112 -3.43 -12.07 3.10
N LYS A 113 -3.92 -11.08 2.33
CA LYS A 113 -3.60 -10.96 0.90
C LYS A 113 -2.13 -10.64 0.65
N PHE A 114 -1.50 -9.81 1.49
CA PHE A 114 -0.05 -9.54 1.41
C PHE A 114 0.78 -10.81 1.57
N LYS A 115 0.41 -11.70 2.50
CA LYS A 115 1.09 -13.00 2.69
C LYS A 115 0.99 -13.90 1.45
N LEU A 116 -0.17 -13.91 0.78
CA LEU A 116 -0.35 -14.67 -0.47
C LEU A 116 0.55 -14.13 -1.60
N LEU A 117 0.84 -12.83 -1.58
CA LEU A 117 1.79 -12.16 -2.49
C LEU A 117 3.26 -12.26 -2.04
N GLY A 118 3.54 -12.85 -0.87
CA GLY A 118 4.88 -12.91 -0.30
C GLY A 118 5.43 -11.57 0.19
N LEU A 119 4.61 -10.51 0.28
CA LEU A 119 5.04 -9.20 0.75
C LEU A 119 5.42 -9.27 2.24
N PHE A 120 6.44 -8.52 2.63
CA PHE A 120 7.00 -8.49 3.99
C PHE A 120 7.56 -9.82 4.50
N SER A 121 7.65 -10.88 3.67
CA SER A 121 8.15 -12.18 4.10
C SER A 121 9.60 -12.15 4.62
N ASP A 122 10.43 -11.26 4.08
CA ASP A 122 11.82 -11.05 4.51
C ASP A 122 11.97 -9.96 5.58
N SER A 123 10.88 -9.30 5.98
CA SER A 123 10.94 -8.24 7.00
C SER A 123 11.14 -8.84 8.39
N PRO A 124 11.72 -8.11 9.36
CA PRO A 124 12.00 -8.63 10.71
C PRO A 124 10.80 -9.25 11.43
N HIS A 125 9.59 -8.73 11.17
CA HIS A 125 8.35 -9.22 11.78
C HIS A 125 7.52 -10.12 10.84
N HIS A 126 8.01 -10.39 9.62
CA HIS A 126 7.31 -11.17 8.58
C HIS A 126 5.90 -10.65 8.24
N SER A 127 5.65 -9.37 8.50
CA SER A 127 4.36 -8.69 8.43
C SER A 127 4.54 -7.20 8.68
N PRO A 128 3.71 -6.30 8.10
CA PRO A 128 3.66 -4.93 8.56
C PRO A 128 3.19 -4.87 10.02
N ASN A 129 3.75 -3.94 10.79
CA ASN A 129 3.41 -3.68 12.19
C ASN A 129 2.92 -2.23 12.42
N HIS A 130 2.87 -1.43 11.35
CA HIS A 130 2.50 -0.02 11.42
C HIS A 130 1.70 0.38 10.17
N VAL A 131 0.61 1.12 10.38
CA VAL A 131 -0.27 1.60 9.32
C VAL A 131 -0.55 3.08 9.51
N LEU A 132 -0.33 3.85 8.45
CA LEU A 132 -0.82 5.23 8.36
C LEU A 132 -2.07 5.27 7.49
N ILE A 133 -3.09 5.97 7.96
CA ILE A 133 -4.31 6.23 7.20
C ILE A 133 -4.33 7.71 6.85
N ASN A 134 -4.14 8.03 5.58
CA ASN A 134 -4.19 9.42 5.11
C ASN A 134 -5.51 9.66 4.37
N GLU A 135 -6.12 10.82 4.61
CA GLU A 135 -7.25 11.32 3.83
C GLU A 135 -6.86 12.61 3.11
N TYR A 136 -7.27 12.71 1.84
CA TYR A 136 -7.08 13.87 0.99
C TYR A 136 -8.41 14.26 0.33
N ASN A 137 -8.84 15.50 0.53
CA ASN A 137 -9.93 16.14 -0.20
C ASN A 137 -9.40 16.79 -1.50
N PRO A 138 -10.27 17.29 -2.39
CA PRO A 138 -9.82 18.11 -3.51
C PRO A 138 -8.97 19.30 -3.02
N ASN A 139 -7.91 19.64 -3.77
CA ASN A 139 -6.86 20.61 -3.40
C ASN A 139 -5.94 20.21 -2.23
N GLU A 140 -6.14 19.05 -1.61
CA GLU A 140 -5.22 18.53 -0.59
C GLU A 140 -4.13 17.66 -1.22
N GLY A 141 -2.99 17.62 -0.54
CA GLY A 141 -1.79 17.01 -1.10
C GLY A 141 -0.69 16.78 -0.07
N ILE A 142 0.46 16.35 -0.57
CA ILE A 142 1.68 16.20 0.20
C ILE A 142 2.88 16.41 -0.72
N MET A 143 3.80 17.26 -0.27
CA MET A 143 5.05 17.53 -0.99
C MET A 143 5.87 16.25 -1.21
N PRO A 144 6.75 16.22 -2.22
CA PRO A 144 7.65 15.09 -2.45
C PRO A 144 8.43 14.70 -1.18
N HIS A 145 8.34 13.44 -0.79
CA HIS A 145 8.99 12.90 0.40
C HIS A 145 9.28 11.40 0.25
N GLU A 146 10.03 10.84 1.20
CA GLU A 146 10.26 9.41 1.36
C GLU A 146 9.66 8.91 2.68
N ASP A 147 9.47 7.60 2.82
CA ASP A 147 9.00 6.99 4.07
C ASP A 147 10.07 7.02 5.18
N GLY A 148 11.36 7.08 4.81
CA GLY A 148 12.49 7.22 5.71
C GLY A 148 12.98 5.94 6.39
N ALA A 149 14.23 5.93 6.84
CA ALA A 149 14.96 4.73 7.29
C ALA A 149 14.46 4.04 8.58
N ALA A 150 13.32 4.45 9.14
CA ALA A 150 12.70 3.79 10.29
C ALA A 150 12.08 2.42 9.94
N TYR A 151 11.81 2.19 8.66
CA TYR A 151 11.07 1.04 8.16
C TYR A 151 11.97 0.08 7.38
N TYR A 152 11.59 -1.19 7.35
CA TYR A 152 12.10 -2.13 6.37
C TYR A 152 11.74 -1.63 4.95
N PRO A 153 12.62 -1.75 3.93
CA PRO A 153 12.50 -1.06 2.63
C PRO A 153 11.44 -1.70 1.70
N ILE A 154 10.21 -1.74 2.19
CA ILE A 154 8.99 -2.13 1.49
C ILE A 154 7.81 -1.40 2.12
N VAL A 155 6.97 -0.83 1.25
CA VAL A 155 5.75 -0.11 1.60
C VAL A 155 4.64 -0.65 0.71
N ALA A 156 3.50 -0.94 1.31
CA ALA A 156 2.30 -1.37 0.60
C ALA A 156 1.17 -0.39 0.89
N THR A 157 0.70 0.33 -0.13
CA THR A 157 -0.36 1.32 -0.02
C THR A 157 -1.62 0.81 -0.69
N VAL A 158 -2.69 0.64 0.10
CA VAL A 158 -4.03 0.32 -0.41
C VAL A 158 -4.82 1.63 -0.53
N SER A 159 -5.32 1.91 -1.73
CA SER A 159 -6.11 3.10 -2.03
C SER A 159 -7.60 2.79 -1.88
N LEU A 160 -8.38 3.70 -1.28
CA LEU A 160 -9.83 3.57 -1.09
C LEU A 160 -10.56 4.83 -1.57
N SER A 161 -11.87 4.68 -1.80
CA SER A 161 -12.85 5.73 -2.12
C SER A 161 -12.68 6.34 -3.52
N SER A 162 -11.57 7.03 -3.79
CA SER A 162 -11.39 7.78 -5.03
C SER A 162 -9.98 7.64 -5.60
N ALA A 163 -9.87 7.88 -6.90
CA ALA A 163 -8.60 7.87 -7.60
C ALA A 163 -7.85 9.19 -7.43
N LEU A 164 -6.52 9.13 -7.44
CA LEU A 164 -5.66 10.29 -7.70
C LEU A 164 -4.33 9.88 -8.35
N CYS A 165 -3.62 10.86 -8.88
CA CYS A 165 -2.26 10.67 -9.38
C CYS A 165 -1.21 10.86 -8.28
N LEU A 166 -0.37 9.83 -8.08
CA LEU A 166 0.85 9.91 -7.28
C LEU A 166 2.01 10.31 -8.19
N ASP A 167 2.67 11.40 -7.82
CA ASP A 167 3.82 11.95 -8.54
C ASP A 167 5.11 11.34 -7.97
N ILE A 168 5.97 10.79 -8.84
CA ILE A 168 7.22 10.13 -8.47
C ILE A 168 8.40 10.91 -9.05
N TYR A 169 9.39 11.16 -8.22
CA TYR A 169 10.58 11.96 -8.52
C TYR A 169 11.82 11.10 -8.32
N GLU A 170 12.82 11.26 -9.17
CA GLU A 170 14.15 10.71 -8.92
C GLU A 170 14.81 11.47 -7.77
N LYS A 171 15.44 10.74 -6.84
CA LYS A 171 16.23 11.34 -5.77
C LYS A 171 17.61 11.69 -6.33
N ASN A 172 18.03 12.95 -6.19
CA ASN A 172 19.43 13.31 -6.46
C ASN A 172 20.29 12.78 -5.31
N GLN A 173 21.46 12.21 -5.62
CA GLN A 173 22.32 11.53 -4.64
C GLN A 173 22.77 12.42 -3.46
N ASP A 174 22.69 13.74 -3.62
CA ASP A 174 23.14 14.73 -2.64
C ASP A 174 22.00 15.53 -1.97
N GLU A 175 20.72 15.24 -2.30
CA GLU A 175 19.57 16.02 -1.79
C GLU A 175 18.47 15.10 -1.24
N ASP A 176 18.09 15.33 0.02
CA ASP A 176 16.95 14.65 0.68
C ASP A 176 15.58 15.18 0.24
N GLN A 177 15.55 16.09 -0.73
CA GLN A 177 14.34 16.68 -1.27
C GLN A 177 14.43 16.75 -2.80
N ALA A 178 13.28 16.68 -3.46
CA ALA A 178 13.23 16.94 -4.89
C ALA A 178 13.65 18.40 -5.13
N PRO A 179 14.43 18.70 -6.18
CA PRO A 179 14.81 20.08 -6.49
C PRO A 179 13.57 20.96 -6.59
N VAL A 180 13.65 22.16 -6.01
CA VAL A 180 12.56 23.14 -6.08
C VAL A 180 12.23 23.42 -7.56
N GLY A 181 10.99 23.16 -7.96
CA GLY A 181 10.54 23.33 -9.35
C GLY A 181 10.80 22.14 -10.28
N SER A 182 11.26 21.00 -9.76
CA SER A 182 11.34 19.76 -10.54
C SER A 182 9.95 19.23 -10.89
N SER A 183 9.78 18.80 -12.14
CA SER A 183 8.59 18.05 -12.57
C SER A 183 8.74 16.58 -12.15
N PRO A 184 7.63 15.89 -11.82
CA PRO A 184 7.70 14.45 -11.58
C PRO A 184 8.25 13.72 -12.80
N LYS A 185 9.08 12.71 -12.53
CA LYS A 185 9.65 11.85 -13.57
C LYS A 185 8.63 10.81 -14.04
N TRP A 186 7.78 10.34 -13.12
CA TRP A 186 6.67 9.44 -13.42
C TRP A 186 5.42 9.82 -12.66
N ARG A 187 4.28 9.41 -13.21
CA ARG A 187 2.96 9.55 -12.62
C ARG A 187 2.33 8.18 -12.50
N VAL A 188 1.85 7.83 -11.33
CA VAL A 188 1.17 6.55 -11.07
C VAL A 188 -0.25 6.83 -10.63
N LEU A 189 -1.22 6.45 -11.45
CA LEU A 189 -2.63 6.65 -11.13
C LEU A 189 -3.10 5.56 -10.15
N GLN A 190 -3.60 5.98 -9.00
CA GLN A 190 -4.01 5.12 -7.90
C GLN A 190 -5.53 4.99 -7.87
N GLU A 191 -6.09 4.00 -8.58
CA GLU A 191 -7.53 3.70 -8.53
C GLU A 191 -8.00 3.31 -7.11
N PRO A 192 -9.28 3.53 -6.75
CA PRO A 192 -9.82 2.93 -5.53
C PRO A 192 -9.66 1.40 -5.58
N ARG A 193 -9.55 0.80 -4.39
CA ARG A 193 -9.33 -0.64 -4.18
C ARG A 193 -8.02 -1.21 -4.72
N SER A 194 -7.12 -0.37 -5.23
CA SER A 194 -5.83 -0.80 -5.75
C SER A 194 -4.74 -0.91 -4.67
N LEU A 195 -3.68 -1.64 -4.99
CA LEU A 195 -2.46 -1.78 -4.21
C LEU A 195 -1.27 -1.27 -5.02
N LEU A 196 -0.52 -0.34 -4.43
CA LEU A 196 0.83 0.03 -4.85
C LEU A 196 1.85 -0.56 -3.88
N VAL A 197 2.85 -1.27 -4.40
CA VAL A 197 4.01 -1.75 -3.64
C VAL A 197 5.25 -1.00 -4.11
N THR A 198 5.96 -0.39 -3.17
CA THR A 198 7.25 0.28 -3.39
C THR A 198 8.30 -0.39 -2.51
N CYS A 199 9.36 -0.93 -3.09
CA CYS A 199 10.41 -1.64 -2.36
C CYS A 199 11.80 -1.42 -2.97
N GLY A 200 12.84 -2.00 -2.39
CA GLY A 200 14.19 -2.00 -2.98
C GLY A 200 14.68 -0.61 -3.37
N SER A 201 15.23 -0.47 -4.57
CA SER A 201 15.70 0.83 -5.09
C SER A 201 14.60 1.89 -5.22
N ALA A 202 13.37 1.51 -5.53
CA ALA A 202 12.26 2.47 -5.59
C ALA A 202 11.99 3.09 -4.22
N TYR A 203 12.19 2.34 -3.14
CA TYR A 203 12.03 2.84 -1.77
C TYR A 203 13.13 3.84 -1.38
N THR A 204 14.36 3.65 -1.84
CA THR A 204 15.51 4.48 -1.44
C THR A 204 15.82 5.63 -2.41
N ASP A 205 15.55 5.44 -3.70
CA ASP A 205 16.06 6.29 -4.78
C ASP A 205 14.96 7.15 -5.40
N THR A 206 13.73 7.10 -4.87
CA THR A 206 12.63 7.93 -5.34
C THR A 206 11.94 8.65 -4.20
N LEU A 207 11.43 9.84 -4.53
CA LEU A 207 10.50 10.59 -3.69
C LEU A 207 9.11 10.50 -4.30
N HIS A 208 8.08 10.61 -3.47
CA HIS A 208 6.70 10.60 -3.92
C HIS A 208 5.88 11.73 -3.30
N GLY A 209 4.92 12.25 -4.06
CA GLY A 209 4.07 13.36 -3.66
C GLY A 209 2.68 13.27 -4.27
N ILE A 210 1.76 14.06 -3.73
CA ILE A 210 0.41 14.25 -4.26
C ILE A 210 0.23 15.74 -4.46
N SER A 211 0.09 16.16 -5.71
CA SER A 211 -0.15 17.56 -6.06
C SER A 211 -1.46 18.10 -5.47
N GLU A 212 -1.47 19.36 -5.02
CA GLU A 212 -2.63 20.07 -4.46
C GLU A 212 -3.54 20.59 -5.58
N VAL A 213 -4.31 19.71 -6.20
CA VAL A 213 -5.19 20.03 -7.34
C VAL A 213 -6.59 19.45 -7.14
N GLU A 214 -7.59 20.01 -7.83
CA GLU A 214 -8.95 19.43 -7.91
C GLU A 214 -9.08 18.38 -9.01
N ILE A 215 -8.26 18.48 -10.06
CA ILE A 215 -8.38 17.65 -11.25
C ILE A 215 -6.99 17.14 -11.61
N ASP A 216 -6.84 15.82 -11.73
CA ASP A 216 -5.69 15.26 -12.43
C ASP A 216 -5.96 15.35 -13.93
N GLU A 217 -5.11 16.07 -14.65
CA GLU A 217 -5.20 16.23 -16.11
C GLU A 217 -4.13 15.41 -16.84
N ASN A 218 -4.29 15.31 -18.16
CA ASN A 218 -3.39 14.59 -19.06
C ASN A 218 -3.19 13.14 -18.61
N LEU A 219 -4.27 12.43 -18.30
CA LEU A 219 -4.26 11.01 -17.97
C LEU A 219 -4.37 10.18 -19.26
N GLU A 220 -3.21 9.72 -19.75
CA GLU A 220 -3.07 9.06 -21.05
C GLU A 220 -1.98 7.97 -21.00
N PRO A 221 -1.90 7.06 -22.00
CA PRO A 221 -0.90 5.99 -22.02
C PRO A 221 0.55 6.45 -21.90
N ASP A 222 0.89 7.62 -22.44
CA ASP A 222 2.26 8.14 -22.46
C ASP A 222 2.63 8.95 -21.21
N THR A 223 1.63 9.39 -20.43
CA THR A 223 1.83 10.24 -19.26
C THR A 223 1.65 9.52 -17.93
N VAL A 224 0.97 8.36 -17.92
CA VAL A 224 0.70 7.54 -16.72
C VAL A 224 1.46 6.22 -16.83
N ALA A 225 2.40 5.99 -15.92
CA ALA A 225 3.34 4.87 -16.01
C ALA A 225 2.66 3.51 -15.88
N ASN A 226 1.62 3.40 -15.05
CA ASN A 226 0.86 2.17 -14.82
C ASN A 226 -0.38 2.05 -15.72
N TRP A 227 -0.49 2.80 -16.83
CA TRP A 227 -1.71 2.86 -17.65
C TRP A 227 -2.25 1.50 -18.11
N THR A 228 -1.35 0.58 -18.47
CA THR A 228 -1.70 -0.78 -18.93
C THR A 228 -2.11 -1.72 -17.81
N LEU A 229 -1.92 -1.32 -16.54
CA LEU A 229 -2.27 -2.07 -15.34
C LEU A 229 -3.54 -1.55 -14.66
N LEU A 230 -4.13 -0.47 -15.18
CA LEU A 230 -5.39 0.08 -14.67
C LEU A 230 -6.55 -0.89 -14.96
N GLY A 231 -7.53 -0.93 -14.07
CA GLY A 231 -8.71 -1.80 -14.18
C GLY A 231 -9.61 -1.36 -15.32
N ASP A 232 -9.97 -0.07 -15.35
CA ASP A 232 -10.74 0.53 -16.45
C ASP A 232 -10.19 1.92 -16.82
N ASN A 233 -9.16 1.93 -17.67
CA ASN A 233 -8.60 3.17 -18.18
C ASN A 233 -9.58 3.96 -19.08
N LYS A 234 -10.67 3.34 -19.53
CA LYS A 234 -11.63 3.94 -20.45
C LYS A 234 -12.43 5.05 -19.78
N VAL A 235 -12.65 4.95 -18.48
CA VAL A 235 -13.27 6.02 -17.66
C VAL A 235 -12.51 7.33 -17.79
N PHE A 236 -11.17 7.29 -17.81
CA PHE A 236 -10.35 8.51 -17.93
C PHE A 236 -10.33 9.03 -19.37
N ILE A 237 -10.30 8.14 -20.37
CA ILE A 237 -10.37 8.51 -21.80
C ILE A 237 -11.70 9.21 -22.10
N ASP A 238 -12.81 8.59 -21.68
CA ASP A 238 -14.16 9.10 -21.95
C ASP A 238 -14.42 10.43 -21.21
N ASN A 239 -13.68 10.70 -20.13
CA ASN A 239 -13.65 11.99 -19.43
C ASN A 239 -12.58 12.98 -19.95
N GLY A 240 -12.05 12.76 -21.16
CA GLY A 240 -11.10 13.67 -21.81
C GLY A 240 -9.71 13.71 -21.16
N GLY A 241 -9.25 12.58 -20.61
CA GLY A 241 -7.96 12.46 -19.93
C GLY A 241 -7.95 13.11 -18.55
N LYS A 242 -9.09 13.17 -17.87
CA LYS A 242 -9.25 13.86 -16.58
C LYS A 242 -9.81 12.96 -15.48
N ASN A 243 -9.37 13.21 -14.25
CA ASN A 243 -9.97 12.68 -13.03
C ASN A 243 -10.32 13.85 -12.11
N VAL A 244 -11.62 14.12 -11.91
CA VAL A 244 -12.08 15.12 -10.93
C VAL A 244 -12.01 14.46 -9.56
N ARG A 245 -11.14 14.98 -8.68
CA ARG A 245 -10.90 14.39 -7.38
C ARG A 245 -12.12 14.52 -6.48
N THR A 246 -12.31 13.48 -5.68
CA THR A 246 -13.17 13.47 -4.49
C THR A 246 -12.33 12.96 -3.31
N THR A 247 -12.89 12.92 -2.11
CA THR A 247 -12.16 12.47 -0.92
C THR A 247 -11.55 11.07 -1.12
N ARG A 248 -10.22 11.00 -1.09
CA ARG A 248 -9.46 9.75 -1.13
C ARG A 248 -9.00 9.36 0.25
N ILE A 249 -9.04 8.07 0.55
CA ILE A 249 -8.39 7.50 1.73
C ILE A 249 -7.31 6.51 1.26
N SER A 250 -6.20 6.43 1.99
CA SER A 250 -5.16 5.43 1.75
C SER A 250 -4.65 4.81 3.03
N LEU A 251 -4.36 3.51 2.99
CA LEU A 251 -3.82 2.73 4.08
C LEU A 251 -2.40 2.31 3.69
N THR A 252 -1.39 2.90 4.33
CA THR A 252 0.02 2.67 4.05
C THR A 252 0.64 1.77 5.11
N TYR A 253 0.88 0.51 4.73
CA TYR A 253 1.42 -0.55 5.57
C TYR A 253 2.95 -0.61 5.50
N ARG A 254 3.57 -0.73 6.67
CA ARG A 254 5.04 -0.76 6.84
C ARG A 254 5.44 -1.66 7.99
N ASP A 255 6.70 -2.07 7.99
CA ASP A 255 7.34 -2.76 9.11
C ASP A 255 8.41 -1.86 9.75
N VAL A 256 8.15 -1.36 10.96
CA VAL A 256 9.08 -0.56 11.76
C VAL A 256 10.16 -1.48 12.33
N LEU A 257 11.44 -1.13 12.09
CA LEU A 257 12.58 -1.94 12.49
C LEU A 257 12.79 -1.96 14.02
N LYS A 258 12.59 -0.82 14.67
CA LYS A 258 12.83 -0.67 16.12
C LYS A 258 11.53 -0.67 16.90
N VAL A 259 11.30 -1.73 17.65
CA VAL A 259 10.08 -1.92 18.46
C VAL A 259 10.42 -2.00 19.95
N SER A 260 9.65 -1.30 20.79
CA SER A 260 9.76 -1.32 22.25
C SER A 260 8.62 -2.09 22.90
N LYS A 261 8.97 -3.08 23.73
CA LYS A 261 8.03 -3.93 24.47
C LYS A 261 7.49 -3.30 25.76
N ILE A 262 7.91 -2.07 26.09
CA ILE A 262 7.58 -1.44 27.39
C ILE A 262 6.06 -1.17 27.52
N GLY A 263 5.37 -0.92 26.40
CA GLY A 263 3.91 -0.69 26.39
C GLY A 263 3.10 -1.90 26.84
N ALA A 264 3.51 -3.10 26.42
CA ALA A 264 2.86 -4.36 26.81
C ALA A 264 2.90 -4.61 28.33
N ARG A 265 3.93 -4.11 29.03
CA ARG A 265 4.07 -4.27 30.49
C ARG A 265 3.20 -3.34 31.32
N ILE A 266 2.80 -2.19 30.78
CA ILE A 266 1.98 -1.19 31.51
C ILE A 266 0.49 -1.52 31.40
N LEU A 267 0.03 -2.05 30.26
CA LEU A 267 -1.37 -2.45 30.04
C LEU A 267 -1.70 -3.85 30.60
N GLY A 268 -0.70 -4.67 30.94
CA GLY A 268 -0.87 -6.07 31.36
C GLY A 268 -0.94 -6.33 32.87
N ARG A 269 -1.03 -5.31 33.74
CA ARG A 269 -1.25 -5.53 35.18
C ARG A 269 -2.73 -5.38 35.53
N PRO A 270 -3.46 -6.47 35.85
CA PRO A 270 -4.71 -6.31 36.59
C PRO A 270 -4.36 -5.67 37.94
N ARG A 271 -5.06 -4.59 38.28
CA ARG A 271 -5.05 -4.09 39.65
C ARG A 271 -5.67 -5.19 40.50
N GLY A 272 -4.86 -5.84 41.32
CA GLY A 272 -5.32 -6.71 42.40
C GLY A 272 -6.09 -5.90 43.44
#